data_AF-A0A966PWD5-F1
#
_entry.id   AF-A0A966PWD5-F1
#
_cell.length_a   1.000
_cell.length_b   1.000
_cell.length_c   1.000
_cell.angle_alpha   90.00
_cell.angle_beta   90.00
_cell.angle_gamma   90.00
#
_symmetry.space_group_name_H-M   'P 1'
#
loop_
_entity.id
_entity.type
_entity.pdbx_description
1 polymer ?
#
loop_
_entity_poly.entity_id
_entity_poly.type
_entity_poly.pdbx_seq_one_letter_code
_entity_poly.pdbx_strand_id
1 'polypeptide(L)'
;KYGYIVDNPKVGKEMKKVWKYGALYKTNKLIKIATGKSLDPDSYIKEITRTYEKRVQDAKKRVSTLEKIPLNNKGIKLNAKISIVHGKEKIADNKKSFEDMDQKFKGWIKSLK
;
A
#
# COMPACT_ATOMS: atom_id res chain seq x y z
N LYS A 1 -15.24 4.63 2.21
CA LYS A 1 -15.56 4.19 3.58
C LYS A 1 -14.67 4.84 4.63
N TYR A 2 -13.33 4.82 4.50
CA TYR A 2 -12.43 5.20 5.61
C TYR A 2 -11.54 6.44 5.41
N GLY A 3 -11.64 7.14 4.27
CA GLY A 3 -10.91 8.39 4.00
C GLY A 3 -9.43 8.23 3.65
N TYR A 4 -8.74 7.25 4.23
CA TYR A 4 -7.33 6.92 3.96
C TYR A 4 -7.09 5.40 4.04
N ILE A 5 -6.03 4.92 3.36
CA ILE A 5 -5.70 3.49 3.25
C ILE A 5 -4.51 3.11 4.14
N VAL A 6 -3.41 3.85 4.04
CA VAL A 6 -2.15 3.59 4.74
C VAL A 6 -2.36 3.68 6.26
N ASP A 7 -1.84 2.72 7.01
CA ASP A 7 -1.93 2.62 8.48
C ASP A 7 -3.35 2.70 9.06
N ASN A 8 -4.37 2.39 8.25
CA ASN A 8 -5.75 2.35 8.72
C ASN A 8 -6.11 0.96 9.29
N PRO A 9 -6.28 0.80 10.62
CA PRO A 9 -6.59 -0.50 11.21
C PRO A 9 -7.95 -1.06 10.74
N LYS A 10 -8.89 -0.20 10.34
CA LYS A 10 -10.18 -0.62 9.79
C LYS A 10 -10.02 -1.24 8.41
N VAL A 11 -9.13 -0.68 7.57
CA VAL A 11 -8.79 -1.27 6.26
C VAL A 11 -8.08 -2.60 6.46
N GLY A 12 -7.12 -2.68 7.39
CA GLY A 12 -6.42 -3.93 7.68
C GLY A 12 -7.35 -5.09 8.06
N LYS A 13 -8.43 -4.81 8.82
CA LYS A 13 -9.46 -5.81 9.15
C LYS A 13 -10.18 -6.36 7.91
N GLU A 14 -10.51 -5.51 6.94
CA GLU A 14 -11.15 -5.95 5.70
C GLU A 14 -10.17 -6.73 4.81
N MET A 15 -8.93 -6.23 4.69
CA MET A 15 -7.90 -6.87 3.87
C MET A 15 -7.52 -8.27 4.36
N LYS A 16 -7.51 -8.51 5.68
CA LYS A 16 -7.33 -9.87 6.23
C LYS A 16 -8.35 -10.86 5.68
N LYS A 17 -9.62 -10.44 5.51
CA LYS A 17 -10.66 -11.30 4.93
C LYS A 17 -10.38 -11.56 3.44
N VAL A 18 -10.00 -10.53 2.70
CA VAL A 18 -9.66 -10.63 1.27
C VAL A 18 -8.49 -11.60 1.06
N TRP A 19 -7.40 -11.41 1.80
CA TRP A 19 -6.21 -12.25 1.67
C TRP A 19 -6.47 -13.71 2.04
N LYS A 20 -7.31 -13.97 3.04
CA LYS A 20 -7.74 -15.32 3.39
C LYS A 20 -8.38 -16.07 2.22
N TYR A 21 -9.10 -15.36 1.34
CA TYR A 21 -9.83 -15.96 0.22
C TYR A 21 -9.21 -15.65 -1.16
N GLY A 22 -8.01 -15.08 -1.20
CA GLY A 22 -7.40 -14.58 -2.43
C GLY A 22 -7.25 -15.65 -3.52
N ALA A 23 -6.95 -16.89 -3.13
CA ALA A 23 -6.84 -18.03 -4.06
C ALA A 23 -8.17 -18.76 -4.33
N LEU A 24 -9.20 -18.49 -3.52
CA LEU A 24 -10.48 -19.22 -3.57
C LEU A 24 -11.53 -18.51 -4.43
N TYR A 25 -11.50 -17.18 -4.47
CA TYR A 25 -12.54 -16.39 -5.13
C TYR A 25 -11.98 -15.47 -6.22
N LYS A 26 -12.80 -15.26 -7.25
CA LYS A 26 -12.56 -14.27 -8.29
C LYS A 26 -12.56 -12.85 -7.70
N THR A 27 -11.81 -11.96 -8.36
CA THR A 27 -11.59 -10.56 -7.94
C THR A 27 -12.88 -9.80 -7.64
N ASN A 28 -13.93 -9.96 -8.44
CA ASN A 28 -15.22 -9.30 -8.22
C ASN A 28 -15.84 -9.62 -6.84
N LYS A 29 -15.76 -10.89 -6.41
CA LYS A 29 -16.24 -11.35 -5.11
C LYS A 29 -15.36 -10.81 -3.98
N LEU A 30 -14.04 -10.74 -4.18
CA LEU A 30 -13.11 -10.13 -3.23
C LEU A 30 -13.37 -8.62 -3.04
N ILE A 31 -13.66 -7.88 -4.12
CA ILE A 31 -14.01 -6.46 -4.07
C ILE A 31 -15.30 -6.25 -3.27
N LYS A 32 -16.31 -7.10 -3.48
CA LYS A 32 -17.56 -7.06 -2.72
C LYS A 32 -17.35 -7.35 -1.24
N ILE A 33 -16.48 -8.30 -0.89
CA ILE A 33 -16.08 -8.58 0.49
C ILE A 33 -15.39 -7.36 1.13
N ALA A 34 -14.49 -6.69 0.40
CA ALA A 34 -13.71 -5.57 0.92
C ALA A 34 -14.52 -4.27 1.08
N THR A 35 -15.40 -3.99 0.13
CA THR A 35 -16.07 -2.69 -0.01
C THR A 35 -17.55 -2.72 0.32
N GLY A 36 -18.17 -3.91 0.34
CA GLY A 36 -19.62 -4.11 0.40
C GLY A 36 -20.33 -3.88 -0.94
N LYS A 37 -19.62 -3.46 -1.99
CA LYS A 37 -20.19 -3.13 -3.31
C LYS A 37 -19.57 -4.00 -4.40
N SER A 38 -20.35 -4.32 -5.43
CA SER A 38 -19.82 -4.93 -6.64
C SER A 38 -18.87 -3.96 -7.35
N LEU A 39 -17.93 -4.49 -8.14
CA LEU A 39 -17.16 -3.67 -9.06
C LEU A 39 -18.10 -3.03 -10.07
N ASP A 40 -18.01 -1.71 -10.20
CA ASP A 40 -18.96 -0.90 -10.94
C ASP A 40 -18.21 0.07 -11.88
N PRO A 41 -18.57 0.14 -13.18
CA PRO A 41 -17.89 0.99 -14.15
C PRO A 41 -17.93 2.49 -13.80
N ASP A 42 -18.99 2.98 -13.15
CA ASP A 42 -19.14 4.40 -12.86
C ASP A 42 -18.05 4.88 -11.91
N SER A 43 -17.60 4.01 -11.01
CA SER A 43 -16.48 4.33 -10.11
C SER A 43 -15.18 4.57 -10.88
N TYR A 44 -14.95 3.82 -11.96
CA TYR A 44 -13.79 3.98 -12.82
C TYR A 44 -13.94 5.21 -13.71
N ILE A 45 -15.08 5.35 -14.40
CA ILE A 45 -15.39 6.49 -15.27
C ILE A 45 -15.21 7.80 -14.50
N LYS A 46 -15.80 7.89 -13.30
CA LYS A 46 -15.71 9.07 -12.44
C LYS A 46 -14.27 9.46 -12.07
N GLU A 47 -13.36 8.50 -11.95
CA GLU A 47 -11.96 8.78 -11.62
C GLU A 47 -11.19 9.28 -12.86
N ILE A 48 -11.42 8.65 -14.03
CA ILE A 48 -10.72 9.03 -15.27
C ILE A 48 -11.24 10.35 -15.85
N THR A 49 -12.54 10.68 -15.70
CA THR A 49 -13.15 11.93 -16.19
C THR A 49 -13.09 13.08 -15.19
N ARG A 50 -12.43 12.87 -14.04
CA ARG A 50 -12.29 13.89 -13.00
C ARG A 50 -11.47 15.08 -13.49
N THR A 51 -11.98 16.29 -13.28
CA THR A 51 -11.29 17.54 -13.63
C THR A 51 -9.99 17.74 -12.85
N TYR A 52 -9.09 18.53 -13.41
CA TYR A 52 -7.80 18.86 -12.79
C TYR A 52 -7.98 19.55 -11.43
N GLU A 53 -8.86 20.54 -11.33
CA GLU A 53 -9.11 21.32 -10.11
C GLU A 53 -9.57 20.39 -8.98
N LYS A 54 -10.44 19.42 -9.32
CA LYS A 54 -10.93 18.46 -8.35
C LYS A 54 -9.83 17.51 -7.87
N ARG A 55 -8.91 17.11 -8.76
CA ARG A 55 -7.73 16.32 -8.37
C ARG A 55 -6.83 17.09 -7.42
N VAL A 56 -6.54 18.37 -7.71
CA VAL A 56 -5.72 19.23 -6.84
C VAL A 56 -6.38 19.42 -5.48
N GLN A 57 -7.69 19.69 -5.44
CA GLN A 57 -8.44 19.84 -4.20
C GLN A 57 -8.38 18.57 -3.33
N ASP A 58 -8.63 17.41 -3.93
CA ASP A 58 -8.60 16.13 -3.21
C ASP A 58 -7.17 15.78 -2.75
N ALA A 59 -6.14 16.10 -3.53
CA ALA A 59 -4.73 15.93 -3.15
C ALA A 59 -4.37 16.78 -1.93
N LYS A 60 -4.70 18.08 -1.93
CA LYS A 60 -4.50 18.98 -0.78
C LYS A 60 -5.22 18.45 0.47
N LYS A 61 -6.45 17.96 0.32
CA LYS A 61 -7.21 17.35 1.42
C LYS A 61 -6.51 16.10 1.97
N ARG A 62 -5.97 15.24 1.10
CA ARG A 62 -5.22 14.03 1.51
C ARG A 62 -3.95 14.40 2.28
N VAL A 63 -3.20 15.41 1.81
CA VAL A 63 -2.00 15.92 2.51
C VAL A 63 -2.36 16.43 3.90
N SER A 64 -3.37 17.30 4.01
CA SER A 64 -3.83 17.80 5.32
C SER A 64 -4.39 16.70 6.24
N THR A 65 -4.96 15.64 5.67
CA THR A 65 -5.38 14.48 6.46
C THR A 65 -4.18 13.70 6.97
N LEU A 66 -3.13 13.54 6.15
CA LEU A 66 -1.93 12.79 6.48
C LEU A 66 -1.20 13.38 7.69
N GLU A 67 -1.15 14.71 7.81
CA GLU A 67 -0.59 15.42 8.98
C GLU A 67 -1.25 15.02 10.30
N LYS A 68 -2.50 14.55 10.26
CA LYS A 68 -3.29 14.15 11.45
C LYS A 68 -3.25 12.65 11.71
N ILE A 69 -2.71 11.85 10.77
CA ILE A 69 -2.61 10.40 10.93
C ILE A 69 -1.37 10.12 11.78
N PRO A 70 -1.50 9.40 12.91
CA PRO A 70 -0.36 9.06 13.73
C PRO A 70 0.60 8.14 12.96
N LEU A 71 1.87 8.55 12.88
CA LEU A 71 2.91 7.72 12.29
C LEU A 71 3.20 6.52 13.19
N ASN A 72 3.24 5.33 12.59
CA ASN A 72 3.68 4.14 13.29
C ASN A 72 5.22 4.09 13.34
N ASN A 73 5.81 4.70 14.35
CA ASN A 73 7.26 4.71 14.57
C ASN A 73 7.79 3.43 15.24
N LYS A 74 6.94 2.39 15.37
CA LYS A 74 7.40 1.10 15.87
C LYS A 74 8.20 0.44 14.75
N GLY A 75 9.44 0.02 15.06
CA GLY A 75 10.30 -0.69 14.11
C GLY A 75 9.55 -1.83 13.40
N ILE A 76 9.83 -2.00 12.12
CA ILE A 76 9.01 -2.85 11.24
C ILE A 76 9.38 -4.32 11.47
N LYS A 77 8.41 -5.11 11.95
CA LYS A 77 8.57 -6.57 12.13
C LYS A 77 7.72 -7.32 11.11
N LEU A 78 8.34 -7.72 10.00
CA LEU A 78 7.66 -8.42 8.89
C LEU A 78 7.49 -9.93 9.13
N ASN A 79 8.14 -10.51 10.16
CA ASN A 79 8.18 -11.96 10.40
C ASN A 79 8.46 -12.77 9.13
N ALA A 80 9.30 -12.24 8.26
CA ALA A 80 9.65 -12.81 6.96
C ALA A 80 11.16 -12.70 6.74
N LYS A 81 11.74 -13.67 6.02
CA LYS A 81 13.10 -13.59 5.52
C LYS A 81 13.05 -13.02 4.10
N ILE A 82 13.62 -11.84 3.92
CA ILE A 82 13.57 -11.08 2.67
C ILE A 82 14.99 -10.92 2.14
N SER A 83 15.16 -11.10 0.84
CA SER A 83 16.41 -10.81 0.14
C SER A 83 16.08 -10.10 -1.17
N ILE A 84 16.73 -8.98 -1.40
CA ILE A 84 16.62 -8.18 -2.62
C ILE A 84 17.81 -8.55 -3.51
N VAL A 85 17.51 -8.98 -4.73
CA VAL A 85 18.48 -9.45 -5.71
C VAL A 85 18.29 -8.70 -7.03
N HIS A 86 19.38 -8.38 -7.71
CA HIS A 86 19.39 -7.86 -9.07
C HIS A 86 20.22 -8.80 -9.95
N GLY A 87 19.53 -9.52 -10.84
CA GLY A 87 20.13 -10.63 -11.57
C GLY A 87 20.67 -11.70 -10.61
N LYS A 88 21.99 -11.86 -10.59
CA LYS A 88 22.71 -12.81 -9.70
C LYS A 88 23.28 -12.15 -8.45
N GLU A 89 23.24 -10.82 -8.36
CA GLU A 89 23.82 -10.07 -7.26
C GLU A 89 22.80 -9.87 -6.14
N LYS A 90 23.24 -10.11 -4.90
CA LYS A 90 22.43 -9.82 -3.72
C LYS A 90 22.71 -8.41 -3.22
N ILE A 91 21.70 -7.54 -3.30
CA ILE A 91 21.81 -6.12 -2.93
C ILE A 91 21.63 -5.93 -1.42
N ALA A 92 20.58 -6.53 -0.85
CA ALA A 92 20.22 -6.33 0.54
C ALA A 92 19.45 -7.53 1.10
N ASP A 93 19.48 -7.70 2.43
CA ASP A 93 18.59 -8.60 3.16
C ASP A 93 18.20 -8.02 4.50
N ASN A 94 17.15 -8.58 5.10
CA ASN A 94 16.66 -8.18 6.42
C ASN A 94 17.17 -9.07 7.56
N LYS A 95 18.34 -9.72 7.42
CA LYS A 95 18.89 -10.58 8.48
C LYS A 95 19.16 -9.80 9.77
N LYS A 96 19.58 -8.53 9.66
CA LYS A 96 19.85 -7.64 10.79
C LYS A 96 18.59 -6.89 11.23
N SER A 97 18.01 -6.10 10.33
CA SER A 97 16.71 -5.45 10.54
C SER A 97 16.09 -5.05 9.20
N PHE A 98 14.82 -4.63 9.22
CA PHE A 98 14.18 -4.05 8.04
C PHE A 98 14.85 -2.73 7.63
N GLU A 99 15.17 -1.88 8.61
CA GLU A 99 15.75 -0.56 8.40
C GLU A 99 17.17 -0.66 7.79
N ASP A 100 17.97 -1.64 8.22
CA ASP A 100 19.29 -1.91 7.64
C ASP A 100 19.18 -2.34 6.16
N MET A 101 18.19 -3.20 5.84
CA MET A 101 17.89 -3.60 4.47
C MET A 101 17.47 -2.40 3.60
N ASP A 102 16.58 -1.55 4.12
CA ASP A 102 16.08 -0.35 3.45
C ASP A 102 17.22 0.62 3.12
N GLN A 103 18.10 0.91 4.08
CA GLN A 103 19.24 1.79 3.84
C GLN A 103 20.21 1.23 2.79
N LYS A 104 20.52 -0.07 2.82
CA LYS A 104 21.36 -0.73 1.82
C LYS A 104 20.76 -0.64 0.42
N PHE A 105 19.47 -0.97 0.31
CA PHE A 105 18.76 -0.89 -0.96
C PHE A 105 18.70 0.54 -1.50
N LYS A 106 18.40 1.52 -0.65
CA LYS A 106 18.41 2.95 -1.00
C LYS A 106 19.79 3.42 -1.45
N GLY A 107 20.86 2.95 -0.81
CA GLY A 107 22.24 3.21 -1.21
C GLY A 107 22.53 2.69 -2.61
N TRP A 108 22.16 1.44 -2.88
CA TRP A 108 22.30 0.84 -4.21
C TRP A 108 21.52 1.58 -5.29
N ILE A 109 20.26 1.95 -5.05
CA ILE A 109 19.47 2.74 -6.02
C ILE A 109 20.17 4.07 -6.35
N LYS A 110 20.79 4.72 -5.35
CA LYS A 110 21.54 5.96 -5.59
C LYS A 110 22.81 5.76 -6.40
N SER A 111 23.47 4.60 -6.31
CA SER A 111 24.67 4.30 -7.09
C SER A 111 24.39 3.89 -8.53
N LEU A 112 23.12 3.70 -8.92
CA LEU A 112 22.70 3.46 -10.30
C LEU A 112 22.51 4.76 -11.12
N LYS A 113 22.67 5.92 -10.47
CA LYS A 113 22.75 7.22 -11.16
C LYS A 113 24.15 7.43 -11.69
#